data_AF-A0A350QSV2-F1
#
_entry.id   AF-A0A350QSV2-F1
#
_cell.length_a   1.000
_cell.length_b   1.000
_cell.length_c   1.000
_cell.angle_alpha   90.00
_cell.angle_beta   90.00
_cell.angle_gamma   90.00
#
_symmetry.space_group_name_H-M   'P 1'
#
loop_
_entity.id
_entity.type
_entity.pdbx_description
1 polymer ?
#
loop_
_entity_poly.entity_id
_entity_poly.type
_entity_poly.pdbx_seq_one_letter_code
_entity_poly.pdbx_strand_id
1 'polypeptide(L)' 'MTLKITFHGHSTFSLSDGTSNVLIDPFFTGNPQAKVTADEISCTHVLLSHGHEDHMTDAVSIA' A
#
# COMPACT_ATOMS: atom_id res chain seq x y z
N MET A 1 6.03 -21.89 -1.58
CA MET A 1 5.97 -20.44 -1.87
C MET A 1 5.43 -19.77 -0.63
N THR A 2 6.10 -18.73 -0.14
CA THR A 2 5.72 -18.03 1.10
C THR A 2 5.18 -16.66 0.72
N LEU A 3 3.99 -16.30 1.24
CA LEU A 3 3.45 -14.96 1.09
C LEU A 3 4.08 -14.05 2.13
N LYS A 4 4.78 -12.99 1.70
CA LYS A 4 5.23 -11.91 2.57
C LYS A 4 4.13 -10.87 2.69
N ILE A 5 3.76 -10.57 3.94
CA ILE A 5 2.78 -9.54 4.28
C ILE A 5 3.51 -8.45 5.06
N THR A 6 3.37 -7.20 4.62
CA THR A 6 3.91 -6.02 5.33
C THR A 6 2.76 -5.10 5.68
N PHE A 7 2.68 -4.70 6.95
CA PHE A 7 1.72 -3.72 7.43
C PHE A 7 2.39 -2.35 7.54
N HIS A 8 1.78 -1.33 6.92
CA HIS A 8 2.31 0.04 6.87
C HIS A 8 1.53 1.02 7.75
N GLY A 9 0.58 0.55 8.55
CA GLY A 9 -0.30 1.40 9.36
C GLY A 9 -1.69 1.58 8.72
N HIS A 10 -2.67 1.98 9.53
CA HIS A 10 -4.08 2.08 9.14
C HIS A 10 -4.61 0.78 8.48
N SER A 11 -4.94 0.82 7.20
CA SER A 11 -5.39 -0.32 6.38
C SER A 11 -4.43 -0.57 5.21
N THR A 12 -3.22 0.00 5.25
CA THR A 12 -2.25 -0.07 4.16
C THR A 12 -1.37 -1.31 4.30
N PHE A 13 -1.41 -2.19 3.30
CA PHE A 13 -0.64 -3.44 3.28
C PHE A 13 0.08 -3.67 1.96
N SER A 14 1.25 -4.32 2.01
CA SER A 14 1.87 -4.93 0.83
C SER A 14 1.84 -6.44 0.94
N LEU A 15 1.34 -7.11 -0.09
CA LEU A 15 1.32 -8.57 -0.22
C LEU A 15 2.23 -8.98 -1.38
N SER A 16 3.23 -9.82 -1.11
CA SER A 16 4.14 -10.30 -2.16
C SER A 16 4.38 -11.80 -2.09
N ASP A 17 4.27 -12.45 -3.25
CA ASP A 17 4.60 -13.86 -3.46
C ASP A 17 5.98 -14.05 -4.13
N GLY A 18 6.73 -12.95 -4.33
CA GLY A 18 8.00 -12.91 -5.05
C GLY A 18 7.88 -12.61 -6.55
N THR A 19 6.67 -12.62 -7.12
CA THR A 19 6.41 -12.25 -8.53
C THR A 19 5.47 -11.04 -8.60
N SER A 20 4.36 -11.11 -7.88
CA SER A 20 3.41 -10.01 -7.71
C SER A 20 3.70 -9.26 -6.40
N ASN A 21 3.44 -7.97 -6.41
CA ASN A 21 3.36 -7.16 -5.20
C ASN A 21 2.09 -6.32 -5.25
N VAL A 22 1.11 -6.67 -4.42
CA VAL A 22 -0.18 -5.98 -4.34
C VAL A 22 -0.13 -5.01 -3.18
N LEU A 23 -0.33 -3.73 -3.49
CA LEU A 23 -0.50 -2.68 -2.50
C LEU A 23 -1.99 -2.45 -2.25
N ILE A 24 -2.40 -2.59 -1.00
CA ILE A 24 -3.80 -2.43 -0.56
C ILE A 24 -3.91 -1.09 0.15
N ASP A 25 -4.94 -0.31 -0.23
CA ASP A 25 -5.33 0.95 0.41
C ASP A 25 -4.15 1.88 0.74
N PRO A 26 -3.45 2.43 -0.28
CA PRO A 26 -2.23 3.22 -0.12
C PRO A 26 -2.50 4.58 0.54
N PHE A 27 -2.33 4.61 1.86
CA PHE A 27 -2.38 5.80 2.69
C PHE A 27 -1.07 5.95 3.47
N PHE A 28 -0.12 6.62 2.84
CA PHE A 28 1.18 6.97 3.39
C PHE A 28 1.22 8.46 3.75
N THR A 29 0.76 9.33 2.85
CA THR A 29 0.74 10.79 3.07
C THR A 29 -0.32 11.13 4.12
N GLY A 30 0.14 11.54 5.31
CA GLY A 30 -0.74 11.86 6.44
C GLY A 30 -1.01 10.69 7.39
N ASN A 31 -0.48 9.49 7.11
CA ASN A 31 -0.57 8.35 8.03
C ASN A 31 0.53 8.43 9.11
N PRO A 32 0.20 8.66 10.39
CA PRO A 32 1.19 8.83 11.45
C PRO A 32 1.93 7.54 11.83
N GLN A 33 1.46 6.37 11.37
CA GLN A 33 2.09 5.08 11.62
C GLN A 33 2.93 4.59 10.44
N ALA A 34 2.86 5.25 9.28
CA ALA A 34 3.67 4.92 8.13
C ALA A 34 5.15 5.16 8.44
N LYS A 35 5.97 4.12 8.23
CA LYS A 35 7.43 4.18 8.45
C LYS A 35 8.23 4.48 7.20
N VAL A 36 7.55 4.51 6.06
CA VAL A 36 8.08 4.75 4.71
C VAL A 36 7.16 5.72 4.00
N THR A 37 7.67 6.40 3.00
CA THR A 37 6.90 7.33 2.16
C THR A 37 6.38 6.63 0.90
N ALA A 38 5.38 7.24 0.24
CA ALA A 38 4.76 6.66 -0.95
C ALA A 38 5.77 6.41 -2.09
N ASP A 39 6.78 7.26 -2.25
CA ASP A 39 7.83 7.15 -3.26
C ASP A 39 8.85 6.03 -3.00
N GLU A 40 8.86 5.47 -1.79
CA GLU A 40 9.67 4.30 -1.43
C GLU A 40 8.98 2.96 -1.75
N ILE A 41 7.71 3.00 -2.19
CA ILE A 41 6.89 1.82 -2.45
C ILE A 41 6.89 1.49 -3.95
N SER A 42 7.22 0.23 -4.27
CA SER A 42 7.04 -0.35 -5.59
C SER A 42 5.99 -1.47 -5.54
N CYS A 43 4.97 -1.41 -6.39
CA CYS A 43 3.97 -2.48 -6.50
C CYS A 43 3.68 -2.81 -7.97
N THR A 44 3.14 -4.00 -8.23
CA THR A 44 2.63 -4.38 -9.55
C THR A 44 1.15 -4.09 -9.70
N HIS A 45 0.41 -4.03 -8.59
CA HIS A 45 -1.03 -3.76 -8.56
C HIS A 45 -1.38 -2.90 -7.34
N VAL A 46 -2.37 -2.02 -7.50
CA VAL A 46 -3.04 -1.33 -6.41
C VAL A 46 -4.45 -1.89 -6.28
N LEU A 47 -4.85 -2.25 -5.06
CA LEU A 47 -6.19 -2.69 -4.71
C LEU A 47 -6.80 -1.71 -3.71
N LEU A 48 -7.93 -1.09 -4.09
CA LEU A 48 -8.71 -0.23 -3.22
C LEU A 48 -9.93 -1.00 -2.70
N SER A 49 -10.10 -1.02 -1.39
CA SER A 49 -11.31 -1.57 -0.76
C SER A 49 -12.53 -0.68 -0.99
N HIS A 50 -12.33 0.65 -0.91
CA HIS A 50 -13.31 1.70 -1.19
C HIS A 50 -12.61 3.06 -1.37
N GLY A 51 -13.38 4.13 -1.59
CA GLY A 51 -12.86 5.45 -1.98
C GLY A 51 -12.86 6.52 -0.87
N HIS A 52 -12.71 6.16 0.40
CA HIS A 52 -12.42 7.17 1.42
C HIS A 52 -10.96 7.62 1.33
N GLU A 53 -10.71 8.87 1.70
CA GLU A 53 -9.40 9.52 1.53
C GLU A 53 -8.28 8.75 2.24
N ASP A 54 -8.53 8.25 3.45
CA ASP A 54 -7.61 7.44 4.25
C ASP A 54 -7.33 6.03 3.68
N HIS A 55 -7.89 5.70 2.51
CA HIS A 55 -7.58 4.49 1.75
C HIS A 55 -6.99 4.76 0.36
N MET A 56 -7.27 5.91 -0.26
CA MET A 56 -6.90 6.17 -1.66
C MET A 56 -5.89 7.30 -1.88
N THR A 57 -5.44 7.99 -0.81
CA THR A 57 -4.61 9.21 -0.89
C THR A 57 -3.43 9.10 -1.88
N ASP A 58 -2.65 8.02 -1.80
CA ASP A 58 -1.44 7.85 -2.62
C ASP A 58 -1.67 6.88 -3.80
N ALA A 59 -2.91 6.45 -4.06
CA ALA A 59 -3.19 5.44 -5.07
C ALA A 59 -2.84 5.90 -6.48
N VAL A 60 -3.16 7.16 -6.81
CA VAL A 60 -2.92 7.72 -8.16
C VAL A 60 -1.46 8.06 -8.38
N SER A 61 -0.73 8.48 -7.34
CA SER A 61 0.69 8.82 -7.46
C SER A 61 1.59 7.60 -7.57
N ILE A 62 1.17 6.45 -7.03
CA ILE A 62 1.92 5.18 -7.06
C ILE A 62 1.64 4.36 -8.34
N ALA A 63 0.46 4.54 -8.97
CA ALA A 63 0.02 3.73 -10.10
C ALA A 63 0.56 4.18 -11.47
#